data_AF-A0A3B9WW39-F1
#
_entry.id   AF-A0A3B9WW39-F1
#
_cell.length_a   1.000
_cell.length_b   1.000
_cell.length_c   1.000
_cell.angle_alpha   90.00
_cell.angle_beta   90.00
_cell.angle_gamma   90.00
#
_symmetry.space_group_name_H-M   'P 1'
#
loop_
_entity.id
_entity.type
_entity.pdbx_description
1 polymer ?
#
loop_
_entity_poly.entity_id
_entity_poly.type
_entity_poly.pdbx_seq_one_letter_code
_entity_poly.pdbx_strand_id
1 'polypeptide(L)'
;MDKNTNSKTEVGFFQSTSFKILLLVGMAVIAAIVPIMIILIVKFRDLVEKEVPADVLPSVMNDLSALRNSAVIIAVVIGLACLIAAYFVSLLIVRPIKQLTGIIEQTATLNFKSGGTATEGLKKRGDETGVMARAVSAMRSNLRNMVRNIDSASDKINGNVNKLQDVTDVVNSMCTDNSATTQELAAGMQETAATAESIYANIGYMQTGARDIIKLSESGDEMSDEVMQRADSLKEKTAEAARRTRNTYDSVMQRSAGAIEDSRAVTKINELT
;
A
#
# COMPACT_ATOMS: atom_id res chain seq x y z
N MET A 1 -8.80 45.29 25.65
CA MET A 1 -9.99 45.68 26.43
C MET A 1 -10.63 44.39 26.93
N ASP A 2 -10.15 43.86 28.06
CA ASP A 2 -10.67 42.59 28.59
C ASP A 2 -10.61 42.64 30.12
N LYS A 3 -11.65 43.23 30.72
CA LYS A 3 -11.83 43.41 32.17
C LYS A 3 -12.78 42.37 32.79
N ASN A 4 -13.18 41.32 32.07
CA ASN A 4 -14.34 40.51 32.46
C ASN A 4 -14.07 39.03 32.83
N THR A 5 -12.81 38.63 33.03
CA THR A 5 -12.47 37.25 33.41
C THR A 5 -12.32 37.02 34.92
N ASN A 6 -12.27 38.09 35.73
CA ASN A 6 -12.10 37.95 37.18
C ASN A 6 -13.41 37.68 37.95
N SER A 7 -14.57 38.10 37.43
CA SER A 7 -15.86 37.94 38.13
C SER A 7 -16.41 36.51 38.10
N LYS A 8 -16.14 35.72 37.06
CA LYS A 8 -16.61 34.32 36.98
C LYS A 8 -15.83 33.35 37.86
N THR A 9 -14.56 33.66 38.19
CA THR A 9 -13.75 32.82 39.09
C THR A 9 -14.14 32.95 40.56
N GLU A 10 -14.69 34.09 40.99
CA GLU A 10 -15.15 34.27 42.37
C GLU A 10 -16.48 33.56 42.66
N VAL A 11 -17.39 33.49 41.68
CA VAL A 11 -18.69 32.80 41.85
C VAL A 11 -18.50 31.28 41.90
N GLY A 12 -17.55 30.72 41.16
CA GLY A 12 -17.21 29.28 41.21
C GLY A 12 -16.50 28.84 42.49
N PHE A 13 -15.96 29.76 43.28
CA PHE A 13 -15.28 29.49 44.54
C PHE A 13 -16.26 29.05 45.64
N PHE A 14 -17.41 29.74 45.76
CA PHE A 14 -18.49 29.40 46.69
C PHE A 14 -19.23 28.09 46.33
N GLN A 15 -19.19 27.66 45.06
CA GLN A 15 -19.83 26.42 44.62
C GLN A 15 -18.95 25.17 44.71
N SER A 16 -17.66 25.31 45.01
CA SER A 16 -16.75 24.18 45.17
C SER A 16 -17.24 23.23 46.27
N THR A 17 -17.50 21.96 45.92
CA THR A 17 -17.84 20.90 46.88
C THR A 17 -16.86 20.84 48.04
N SER A 18 -15.57 21.07 47.79
CA SER A 18 -14.53 21.11 48.84
C SER A 18 -14.68 22.29 49.81
N PHE A 19 -15.08 23.48 49.32
CA PHE A 19 -15.33 24.64 50.20
C PHE A 19 -16.63 24.45 50.99
N LYS A 20 -17.66 23.88 50.35
CA LYS A 20 -18.91 23.50 51.03
C LYS A 20 -18.66 22.49 52.12
N ILE A 21 -17.84 21.46 51.89
CA ILE A 21 -17.47 20.45 52.91
C ILE A 21 -16.69 21.09 54.05
N LEU A 22 -15.69 21.92 53.75
CA LEU A 22 -14.87 22.56 54.79
C LEU A 22 -15.69 23.53 55.65
N LEU A 23 -16.59 24.29 55.02
CA LEU A 23 -17.54 25.17 55.71
C LEU A 23 -18.59 24.38 56.49
N LEU A 24 -19.11 23.28 55.94
CA LEU A 24 -20.03 22.37 56.66
C LEU A 24 -19.37 21.75 57.88
N VAL A 25 -18.14 21.28 57.78
CA VAL A 25 -17.40 20.68 58.90
C VAL A 25 -17.12 21.76 59.95
N GLY A 26 -16.67 22.95 59.55
CA GLY A 26 -16.46 24.07 60.47
C GLY A 26 -17.75 24.49 61.19
N MET A 27 -18.86 24.63 60.45
CA MET A 27 -20.16 24.96 61.03
C MET A 27 -20.72 23.84 61.90
N ALA A 28 -20.52 22.56 61.53
CA ALA A 28 -20.98 21.41 62.30
C ALA A 28 -20.24 21.30 63.65
N VAL A 29 -18.94 21.58 63.68
CA VAL A 29 -18.15 21.59 64.93
C VAL A 29 -18.64 22.71 65.86
N ILE A 30 -18.88 23.91 65.33
CA ILE A 30 -19.43 25.04 66.11
C ILE A 30 -20.85 24.70 66.59
N ALA A 31 -21.69 24.17 65.71
CA ALA A 31 -23.07 23.80 66.03
C ALA A 31 -23.17 22.63 67.02
N ALA A 32 -22.16 21.76 67.13
CA ALA A 32 -22.13 20.69 68.12
C ALA A 32 -21.63 21.17 69.49
N ILE A 33 -20.59 22.02 69.52
CA ILE A 33 -19.91 22.40 70.76
C ILE A 33 -20.64 23.53 71.50
N VAL A 34 -21.15 24.53 70.76
CA VAL A 34 -21.77 25.72 71.37
C VAL A 34 -23.06 25.40 72.15
N PRO A 35 -24.00 24.57 71.67
CA PRO A 35 -25.22 24.26 72.43
C PRO A 35 -24.92 23.46 73.69
N ILE A 36 -23.99 22.48 73.62
CA ILE A 36 -23.56 21.68 74.76
C ILE A 36 -22.98 22.60 75.84
N MET A 37 -22.15 23.57 75.43
CA MET A 37 -21.57 24.55 76.33
C MET A 37 -22.64 25.47 76.97
N ILE A 38 -23.60 25.96 76.18
CA ILE A 38 -24.69 26.81 76.68
C ILE A 38 -25.55 26.03 77.70
N ILE A 39 -25.90 24.77 77.39
CA ILE A 39 -26.67 23.91 78.31
C ILE A 39 -25.90 23.67 79.60
N LEU A 40 -24.59 23.41 79.54
CA LEU A 40 -23.74 23.23 80.72
C LEU A 40 -23.75 24.48 81.61
N ILE A 41 -23.63 25.67 81.00
CA ILE A 41 -23.62 26.96 81.73
C ILE A 41 -24.99 27.25 82.35
N VAL A 42 -26.09 27.00 81.64
CA VAL A 42 -27.45 27.17 82.17
C VAL A 42 -27.69 26.21 83.34
N LYS A 43 -27.33 24.94 83.18
CA LYS A 43 -27.49 23.93 84.24
C LYS A 43 -26.64 24.25 85.46
N PHE A 44 -25.42 24.76 85.26
CA PHE A 44 -24.55 25.21 86.34
C PHE A 44 -25.11 26.42 87.09
N ARG A 45 -25.68 27.40 86.36
CA ARG A 45 -26.41 28.53 86.96
C ARG A 45 -27.58 28.05 87.82
N ASP A 46 -28.39 27.12 87.32
CA ASP A 46 -29.55 26.60 88.03
C ASP A 46 -29.18 25.79 89.29
N LEU A 47 -27.98 25.17 89.34
CA LEU A 47 -27.44 24.54 90.56
C LEU A 47 -27.04 25.62 91.59
N VAL A 48 -26.31 26.64 91.15
CA VAL A 48 -25.84 27.73 92.01
C VAL A 48 -27.00 28.51 92.61
N GLU A 49 -28.10 28.71 91.88
CA GLU A 49 -29.30 29.40 92.36
C GLU A 49 -30.03 28.64 93.50
N LYS A 50 -29.83 27.32 93.61
CA LYS A 50 -30.45 26.49 94.65
C LYS A 50 -29.60 26.31 95.91
N GLU A 51 -28.27 26.38 95.79
CA GLU A 51 -27.34 26.07 96.90
C GLU A 51 -26.71 27.30 97.56
N VAL A 52 -26.77 28.48 96.92
CA VAL A 52 -26.13 29.72 97.43
C VAL A 52 -27.14 30.63 98.15
N PRO A 53 -26.80 31.17 99.34
CA PRO A 53 -27.69 32.08 100.08
C PRO A 53 -27.90 33.43 99.35
N ALA A 54 -29.07 34.03 99.57
CA ALA A 54 -29.59 35.15 98.78
C ALA A 54 -28.77 36.46 98.86
N ASP A 55 -27.89 36.58 99.85
CA ASP A 55 -27.01 37.74 100.09
C ASP A 55 -25.76 37.77 99.19
N VAL A 56 -25.21 36.60 98.84
CA VAL A 56 -24.05 36.45 97.92
C VAL A 56 -24.43 36.00 96.51
N LEU A 57 -25.69 35.64 96.29
CA LEU A 57 -26.23 35.26 94.98
C LEU A 57 -25.93 36.27 93.85
N PRO A 58 -26.07 37.60 94.05
CA PRO A 58 -25.84 38.58 92.99
C PRO A 58 -24.37 38.63 92.53
N SER A 59 -23.42 38.48 93.46
CA SER A 59 -21.99 38.46 93.15
C SER A 59 -21.60 37.21 92.36
N VAL A 60 -22.09 36.03 92.77
CA VAL A 60 -21.80 34.77 92.08
C VAL A 60 -22.44 34.76 90.68
N MET A 61 -23.67 35.26 90.54
CA MET A 61 -24.33 35.37 89.23
C MET A 61 -23.57 36.28 88.25
N ASN A 62 -23.00 37.39 88.74
CA ASN A 62 -22.18 38.28 87.93
C ASN A 62 -20.90 37.59 87.43
N ASP A 63 -20.18 36.88 88.30
CA ASP A 63 -18.95 36.16 87.93
C ASP A 63 -19.23 35.03 86.92
N LEU A 64 -20.35 34.30 87.08
CA LEU A 64 -20.76 33.28 86.12
C LEU A 64 -21.13 33.87 84.76
N SER A 65 -21.80 35.02 84.75
CA SER A 65 -22.14 35.72 83.51
C SER A 65 -20.90 36.25 82.78
N ALA A 66 -19.86 36.68 83.52
CA ALA A 66 -18.58 37.11 82.99
C ALA A 66 -17.77 35.95 82.41
N LEU A 67 -17.75 34.79 83.09
CA LEU A 67 -17.13 33.56 82.60
C LEU A 67 -17.81 33.07 81.31
N ARG A 68 -19.16 33.04 81.28
CA ARG A 68 -19.94 32.71 80.08
C ARG A 68 -19.59 33.61 78.91
N ASN A 69 -19.62 34.94 79.10
CA ASN A 69 -19.35 35.88 78.02
C ASN A 69 -17.92 35.72 77.48
N SER A 70 -16.93 35.56 78.36
CA SER A 70 -15.54 35.32 77.96
C SER A 70 -15.39 34.02 77.16
N ALA A 71 -16.06 32.95 77.57
CA ALA A 71 -16.00 31.66 76.90
C ALA A 71 -16.73 31.67 75.53
N VAL A 72 -17.84 32.40 75.40
CA VAL A 72 -18.53 32.63 74.12
C VAL A 72 -17.65 33.44 73.17
N ILE A 73 -16.99 34.49 73.65
CA ILE A 73 -16.06 35.29 72.83
C ILE A 73 -14.92 34.41 72.30
N ILE A 74 -14.31 33.57 73.14
CA ILE A 74 -13.25 32.64 72.71
C ILE A 74 -13.76 31.67 71.64
N ALA A 75 -14.95 31.09 71.81
CA ALA A 75 -15.55 30.20 70.82
C ALA A 75 -15.80 30.90 69.48
N VAL A 76 -16.27 32.14 69.51
CA VAL A 76 -16.47 32.96 68.30
C VAL A 76 -15.14 33.28 67.62
N VAL A 77 -14.10 33.64 68.38
CA VAL A 77 -12.76 33.92 67.85
C VAL A 77 -12.15 32.68 67.19
N ILE A 78 -12.26 31.51 67.83
CA ILE A 78 -11.78 30.24 67.25
C ILE A 78 -12.58 29.89 65.98
N GLY A 79 -13.90 30.07 66.00
CA GLY A 79 -14.74 29.88 64.82
C GLY A 79 -14.34 30.77 63.64
N LEU A 80 -14.08 32.05 63.91
CA LEU A 80 -13.55 33.01 62.93
C LEU A 80 -12.17 32.61 62.41
N ALA A 81 -11.25 32.19 63.29
CA ALA A 81 -9.93 31.72 62.89
C ALA A 81 -9.99 30.49 61.97
N CYS A 82 -10.89 29.53 62.26
CA CYS A 82 -11.13 28.36 61.41
C CYS A 82 -11.68 28.76 60.03
N LEU A 83 -12.61 29.73 59.96
CA LEU A 83 -13.14 30.24 58.68
C LEU A 83 -12.04 30.91 57.85
N ILE A 84 -11.17 31.69 58.48
CA ILE A 84 -10.04 32.34 57.81
C ILE A 84 -9.05 31.29 57.30
N ALA A 85 -8.67 30.30 58.13
CA ALA A 85 -7.79 29.21 57.72
C ALA A 85 -8.38 28.41 56.54
N ALA A 86 -9.68 28.12 56.59
CA ALA A 86 -10.41 27.45 55.51
C ALA A 86 -10.37 28.24 54.19
N TYR A 87 -10.53 29.56 54.28
CA TYR A 87 -10.42 30.45 53.13
C TYR A 87 -9.02 30.42 52.51
N PHE A 88 -7.97 30.47 53.34
CA PHE A 88 -6.58 30.38 52.87
C PHE A 88 -6.27 29.05 52.19
N VAL A 89 -6.69 27.91 52.77
CA VAL A 89 -6.50 26.58 52.17
C VAL A 89 -7.17 26.49 50.80
N SER A 90 -8.40 27.01 50.68
CA SER A 90 -9.13 27.01 49.42
C SER A 90 -8.40 27.82 48.32
N LEU A 91 -7.80 28.96 48.68
CA LEU A 91 -7.04 29.78 47.74
C LEU A 91 -5.66 29.21 47.38
N LEU A 92 -4.92 28.72 48.38
CA LEU A 92 -3.54 28.26 48.21
C LEU A 92 -3.44 26.88 47.56
N ILE A 93 -4.39 25.98 47.84
CA ILE A 93 -4.33 24.57 47.43
C ILE A 93 -5.45 24.22 46.44
N VAL A 94 -6.71 24.49 46.78
CA VAL A 94 -7.86 24.00 45.98
C VAL A 94 -7.92 24.67 44.60
N ARG A 95 -7.71 25.99 44.53
CA ARG A 95 -7.79 26.73 43.26
C ARG A 95 -6.70 26.29 42.25
N PRO A 96 -5.41 26.16 42.63
CA PRO A 96 -4.38 25.63 41.74
C PRO A 96 -4.63 24.19 41.27
N ILE A 97 -5.09 23.31 42.17
CA ILE A 97 -5.40 21.91 41.82
C ILE A 97 -6.53 21.87 40.79
N LYS A 98 -7.61 22.63 40.97
CA LYS A 98 -8.71 22.69 39.98
C LYS A 98 -8.24 23.19 38.61
N GLN A 99 -7.35 24.18 38.57
CA GLN A 99 -6.78 24.66 37.31
C GLN A 99 -5.95 23.56 36.64
N LEU A 100 -5.16 22.81 37.41
CA LEU A 100 -4.38 21.70 36.89
C LEU A 100 -5.28 20.55 36.39
N THR A 101 -6.33 20.21 37.13
CA THR A 101 -7.34 19.23 36.72
C THR A 101 -7.98 19.62 35.39
N GLY A 102 -8.35 20.89 35.21
CA GLY A 102 -8.89 21.37 33.93
C GLY A 102 -7.90 21.23 32.76
N ILE A 103 -6.60 21.43 33.00
CA ILE A 103 -5.56 21.19 31.99
C ILE A 103 -5.44 19.69 31.68
N ILE A 104 -5.56 18.82 32.67
CA ILE A 104 -5.55 17.37 32.49
C ILE A 104 -6.78 16.92 31.69
N GLU A 105 -7.98 17.43 31.98
CA GLU A 105 -9.20 17.16 31.20
C GLU A 105 -9.06 17.62 29.75
N GLN A 106 -8.47 18.79 29.51
CA GLN A 106 -8.13 19.24 28.15
C GLN A 106 -7.09 18.32 27.49
N THR A 107 -6.15 17.77 28.25
CA THR A 107 -5.18 16.79 27.74
C THR A 107 -5.85 15.47 27.38
N ALA A 108 -6.82 15.01 28.18
CA ALA A 108 -7.58 13.79 27.94
C ALA A 108 -8.44 13.86 26.67
N THR A 109 -8.92 15.07 26.33
CA THR A 109 -9.61 15.34 25.05
C THR A 109 -8.66 15.63 23.89
N LEU A 110 -7.35 15.37 24.06
CA LEU A 110 -6.28 15.64 23.09
C LEU A 110 -6.22 17.12 22.63
N ASN A 111 -6.77 18.02 23.43
CA ASN A 111 -6.72 19.45 23.17
C ASN A 111 -5.40 20.03 23.69
N PHE A 112 -4.41 20.08 22.79
CA PHE A 112 -3.08 20.61 23.08
C PHE A 112 -2.93 22.10 22.81
N LYS A 113 -4.03 22.87 22.64
CA LYS A 113 -3.93 24.34 22.55
C LYS A 113 -3.11 24.85 23.74
N SER A 114 -2.29 25.87 23.50
CA SER A 114 -1.48 26.48 24.54
C SER A 114 -2.43 27.00 25.62
N GLY A 115 -2.54 26.25 26.72
CA GLY A 115 -3.23 26.73 27.90
C GLY A 115 -2.46 27.96 28.33
N GLY A 116 -3.09 29.14 28.23
CA GLY A 116 -2.47 30.45 28.34
C GLY A 116 -1.77 30.70 29.68
N THR A 117 -1.68 31.97 30.07
CA THR A 117 -0.96 32.47 31.27
C THR A 117 -1.17 31.66 32.56
N ALA A 118 -2.29 30.93 32.70
CA ALA A 118 -2.59 30.02 33.81
C ALA A 118 -1.60 28.84 33.95
N THR A 119 -1.15 28.21 32.85
CA THR A 119 -0.23 27.06 32.91
C THR A 119 1.17 27.50 33.35
N GLU A 120 1.62 28.65 32.84
CA GLU A 120 2.90 29.26 33.20
C GLU A 120 2.92 29.73 34.65
N GLY A 121 1.79 30.25 35.16
CA GLY A 121 1.64 30.62 36.57
C GLY A 121 1.79 29.42 37.52
N LEU A 122 1.20 28.27 37.17
CA LEU A 122 1.31 27.04 37.97
C LEU A 122 2.73 26.46 37.98
N LYS A 123 3.42 26.47 36.84
CA LYS A 123 4.79 25.93 36.71
C LYS A 123 5.82 26.68 37.54
N LYS A 124 5.62 27.98 37.78
CA LYS A 124 6.51 28.85 38.57
C LYS A 124 6.40 28.64 40.07
N ARG A 125 5.41 27.87 40.54
CA ARG A 125 5.27 27.57 41.97
C ARG A 125 6.38 26.62 42.43
N GLY A 126 6.87 26.88 43.65
CA GLY A 126 7.88 26.06 44.33
C GLY A 126 7.30 24.93 45.19
N ASP A 127 5.98 24.75 45.17
CA ASP A 127 5.27 23.72 45.92
C ASP A 127 5.03 22.44 45.08
N GLU A 128 4.41 21.43 45.70
CA GLU A 128 4.06 20.16 45.07
C GLU A 128 3.12 20.36 43.87
N THR A 129 2.25 21.36 43.92
CA THR A 129 1.38 21.69 42.78
C THR A 129 2.20 22.17 41.58
N GLY A 130 3.26 22.95 41.82
CA GLY A 130 4.21 23.34 40.80
C GLY A 130 4.98 22.17 40.20
N VAL A 131 5.37 21.19 41.01
CA VAL A 131 5.99 19.93 40.53
C VAL A 131 5.03 19.18 39.61
N MET A 132 3.76 19.00 40.03
CA MET A 132 2.74 18.34 39.21
C MET A 132 2.50 19.10 37.90
N ALA A 133 2.43 20.44 37.94
CA ALA A 133 2.25 21.27 36.75
C ALA A 133 3.40 21.12 35.74
N ARG A 134 4.65 21.02 36.21
CA ARG A 134 5.82 20.75 35.35
C ARG A 134 5.76 19.35 34.72
N ALA A 135 5.39 18.33 35.49
CA ALA A 135 5.24 16.97 34.98
C ALA A 135 4.13 16.87 33.91
N VAL A 136 2.96 17.47 34.16
CA VAL A 136 1.86 17.54 33.18
C VAL A 136 2.27 18.32 31.93
N SER A 137 3.05 19.40 32.08
CA SER A 137 3.59 20.15 30.94
C SER A 137 4.53 19.30 30.09
N ALA A 138 5.41 18.49 30.70
CA ALA A 138 6.29 17.58 29.98
C ALA A 138 5.50 16.49 29.24
N MET A 139 4.49 15.90 29.90
CA MET A 139 3.57 14.95 29.28
C MET A 139 2.87 15.54 28.05
N ARG A 140 2.30 16.75 28.16
CA ARG A 140 1.68 17.46 27.03
C ARG A 140 2.64 17.75 25.89
N SER A 141 3.90 18.05 26.20
CA SER A 141 4.95 18.26 25.19
C SER A 141 5.25 16.97 24.42
N ASN A 142 5.42 15.85 25.14
CA ASN A 142 5.68 14.55 24.53
C ASN A 142 4.51 14.08 23.66
N LEU A 143 3.28 14.23 24.15
CA LEU A 143 2.08 13.90 23.36
C LEU A 143 1.99 14.75 22.08
N ARG A 144 2.30 16.05 22.16
CA ARG A 144 2.30 16.93 20.98
C ARG A 144 3.35 16.50 19.96
N ASN A 145 4.54 16.11 20.41
CA ASN A 145 5.58 15.61 19.52
C ASN A 145 5.18 14.28 18.88
N MET A 146 4.53 13.39 19.63
CA MET A 146 3.99 12.14 19.08
C MET A 146 2.95 12.41 17.99
N VAL A 147 2.01 13.33 18.22
CA VAL A 147 1.02 13.74 17.20
C VAL A 147 1.70 14.32 15.96
N ARG A 148 2.71 15.19 16.11
CA ARG A 148 3.47 15.72 14.97
C ARG A 148 4.20 14.62 14.19
N ASN A 149 4.76 13.63 14.88
CA ASN A 149 5.43 12.51 14.23
C ASN A 149 4.42 11.65 13.45
N ILE A 150 3.23 11.42 14.00
CA ILE A 150 2.13 10.72 13.31
C ILE A 150 1.69 11.50 12.07
N ASP A 151 1.55 12.83 12.17
CA ASP A 151 1.16 13.71 11.06
C ASP A 151 2.21 13.64 9.94
N SER A 152 3.49 13.80 10.28
CA SER A 152 4.59 13.67 9.31
C SER A 152 4.69 12.26 8.70
N ALA A 153 4.43 11.21 9.48
CA ALA A 153 4.38 9.85 8.95
C ALA A 153 3.21 9.67 7.99
N SER A 154 2.04 10.23 8.31
CA SER A 154 0.85 10.22 7.45
C SER A 154 1.12 10.94 6.13
N ASP A 155 1.75 12.11 6.16
CA ASP A 155 2.15 12.85 4.95
C ASP A 155 3.11 12.05 4.07
N LYS A 156 4.11 11.39 4.69
CA LYS A 156 5.04 10.51 3.97
C LYS A 156 4.33 9.30 3.36
N ILE A 157 3.37 8.70 4.08
CA ILE A 157 2.56 7.60 3.56
C ILE A 157 1.75 8.07 2.35
N ASN A 158 1.05 9.20 2.45
CA ASN A 158 0.30 9.77 1.33
C ASN A 158 1.21 10.07 0.12
N GLY A 159 2.39 10.65 0.35
CA GLY A 159 3.37 10.87 -0.70
C GLY A 159 3.86 9.57 -1.37
N ASN A 160 4.04 8.51 -0.58
CA ASN A 160 4.43 7.20 -1.11
C ASN A 160 3.28 6.52 -1.88
N VAL A 161 2.03 6.67 -1.43
CA VAL A 161 0.85 6.16 -2.15
C VAL A 161 0.74 6.81 -3.52
N ASN A 162 0.95 8.13 -3.62
CA ASN A 162 0.95 8.81 -4.93
C ASN A 162 2.05 8.27 -5.85
N LYS A 163 3.28 8.08 -5.34
CA LYS A 163 4.37 7.47 -6.12
C LYS A 163 4.06 6.03 -6.54
N LEU A 164 3.41 5.26 -5.69
CA LEU A 164 2.98 3.90 -6.03
C LEU A 164 1.93 3.90 -7.14
N GLN A 165 1.02 4.88 -7.15
CA GLN A 165 0.07 5.06 -8.24
C GLN A 165 0.80 5.35 -9.55
N ASP A 166 1.74 6.30 -9.55
CA ASP A 166 2.54 6.64 -10.74
C ASP A 166 3.29 5.40 -11.29
N VAL A 167 3.93 4.62 -10.41
CA VAL A 167 4.63 3.38 -10.80
C VAL A 167 3.66 2.34 -11.35
N THR A 168 2.48 2.21 -10.75
CA THR A 168 1.45 1.27 -11.20
C THR A 168 0.96 1.64 -12.61
N ASP A 169 0.76 2.93 -12.89
CA ASP A 169 0.34 3.41 -14.20
C ASP A 169 1.40 3.14 -15.27
N VAL A 170 2.69 3.33 -14.94
CA VAL A 170 3.81 2.96 -15.82
C VAL A 170 3.84 1.46 -16.09
N VAL A 171 3.71 0.63 -15.05
CA VAL A 171 3.68 -0.83 -15.21
C VAL A 171 2.49 -1.27 -16.07
N ASN A 172 1.32 -0.64 -15.92
CA ASN A 172 0.16 -0.93 -16.74
C ASN A 172 0.40 -0.59 -18.22
N SER A 173 1.08 0.54 -18.50
CA SER A 173 1.50 0.89 -19.87
C SER A 173 2.46 -0.16 -20.43
N MET A 174 3.48 -0.56 -19.65
CA MET A 174 4.45 -1.58 -20.06
C MET A 174 3.79 -2.94 -20.33
N CYS A 175 2.80 -3.34 -19.52
CA CYS A 175 2.02 -4.55 -19.75
C CYS A 175 1.21 -4.47 -21.05
N THR A 176 0.66 -3.29 -21.36
CA THR A 176 -0.06 -3.06 -22.63
C THR A 176 0.88 -3.21 -23.81
N ASP A 177 2.05 -2.58 -23.76
CA ASP A 177 3.08 -2.69 -24.81
C ASP A 177 3.57 -4.13 -24.98
N ASN A 178 3.86 -4.83 -23.87
CA ASN A 178 4.29 -6.21 -23.90
C ASN A 178 3.21 -7.15 -24.48
N SER A 179 1.93 -6.87 -24.21
CA SER A 179 0.82 -7.59 -24.82
C SER A 179 0.76 -7.37 -26.34
N ALA A 180 0.94 -6.13 -26.80
CA ALA A 180 1.02 -5.81 -28.22
C ALA A 180 2.20 -6.51 -28.90
N THR A 181 3.40 -6.45 -28.32
CA THR A 181 4.59 -7.17 -28.84
C THR A 181 4.36 -8.69 -28.88
N THR A 182 3.68 -9.25 -27.87
CA THR A 182 3.35 -10.68 -27.87
C THR A 182 2.37 -11.05 -29.00
N GLN A 183 1.41 -10.17 -29.30
CA GLN A 183 0.49 -10.37 -30.43
C GLN A 183 1.22 -10.29 -31.77
N GLU A 184 2.12 -9.32 -31.95
CA GLU A 184 2.96 -9.21 -33.15
C GLU A 184 3.85 -10.45 -33.32
N LEU A 185 4.45 -10.95 -32.23
CA LEU A 185 5.24 -12.17 -32.26
C LEU A 185 4.38 -13.38 -32.67
N ALA A 186 3.18 -13.50 -32.12
CA ALA A 186 2.27 -14.58 -32.48
C ALA A 186 1.86 -14.51 -33.97
N ALA A 187 1.62 -13.32 -34.50
CA ALA A 187 1.36 -13.10 -35.92
C ALA A 187 2.58 -13.50 -36.78
N GLY A 188 3.78 -13.09 -36.41
CA GLY A 188 5.02 -13.49 -37.09
C GLY A 188 5.26 -15.00 -37.05
N MET A 189 4.91 -15.66 -35.94
CA MET A 189 4.96 -17.13 -35.84
C MET A 189 3.96 -17.80 -36.78
N GLN A 190 2.74 -17.26 -36.92
CA GLN A 190 1.75 -17.77 -37.87
C GLN A 190 2.20 -17.60 -39.32
N GLU A 191 2.77 -16.45 -39.67
CA GLU A 191 3.34 -16.20 -41.00
C GLU A 191 4.50 -17.14 -41.30
N THR A 192 5.38 -17.37 -40.32
CA THR A 192 6.51 -18.32 -40.44
C THR A 192 6.00 -19.74 -40.67
N ALA A 193 4.97 -20.17 -39.93
CA ALA A 193 4.37 -21.49 -40.09
C ALA A 193 3.73 -21.66 -41.48
N ALA A 194 2.96 -20.68 -41.96
CA ALA A 194 2.36 -20.69 -43.29
C ALA A 194 3.42 -20.70 -44.41
N THR A 195 4.52 -19.97 -44.20
CA THR A 195 5.67 -19.99 -45.12
C THR A 195 6.32 -21.37 -45.15
N ALA A 196 6.50 -22.00 -43.99
CA ALA A 196 7.05 -23.36 -43.91
C ALA A 196 6.17 -24.38 -44.64
N GLU A 197 4.84 -24.32 -44.48
CA GLU A 197 3.90 -25.17 -45.22
C GLU A 197 4.01 -24.96 -46.74
N SER A 198 4.12 -23.71 -47.19
CA SER A 198 4.30 -23.37 -48.59
C SER A 198 5.63 -23.94 -49.14
N ILE A 199 6.71 -23.89 -48.35
CA ILE A 199 8.00 -24.50 -48.71
C ILE A 199 7.84 -26.02 -48.84
N TYR A 200 7.18 -26.68 -47.89
CA TYR A 200 6.93 -28.13 -47.96
C TYR A 200 6.14 -28.52 -49.21
N ALA A 201 5.11 -27.74 -49.57
CA ALA A 201 4.36 -27.97 -50.80
C ALA A 201 5.24 -27.83 -52.04
N ASN A 202 6.08 -26.78 -52.11
CA ASN A 202 7.03 -26.57 -53.20
C ASN A 202 8.04 -27.71 -53.33
N ILE A 203 8.55 -28.24 -52.22
CA ILE A 203 9.43 -29.42 -52.22
C ILE A 203 8.69 -30.63 -52.82
N GLY A 204 7.40 -30.83 -52.50
CA GLY A 204 6.58 -31.88 -53.10
C GLY A 204 6.44 -31.74 -54.63
N TYR A 205 6.22 -30.51 -55.12
CA TYR A 205 6.21 -30.24 -56.56
C TYR A 205 7.57 -30.51 -57.21
N MET A 206 8.68 -30.10 -56.57
CA MET A 206 10.03 -30.37 -57.05
C MET A 206 10.33 -31.87 -57.12
N GLN A 207 9.92 -32.64 -56.11
CA GLN A 207 10.09 -34.09 -56.10
C GLN A 207 9.30 -34.76 -57.23
N THR A 208 8.10 -34.28 -57.51
CA THR A 208 7.28 -34.77 -58.63
C THR A 208 7.94 -34.44 -59.96
N GLY A 209 8.38 -33.20 -60.16
CA GLY A 209 9.09 -32.79 -61.37
C GLY A 209 10.39 -33.58 -61.59
N ALA A 210 11.15 -33.87 -60.51
CA ALA A 210 12.33 -34.71 -60.59
C ALA A 210 12.00 -36.15 -61.02
N ARG A 211 10.90 -36.74 -60.55
CA ARG A 211 10.44 -38.06 -61.01
C ARG A 211 10.03 -38.05 -62.47
N ASP A 212 9.39 -36.99 -62.93
CA ASP A 212 9.00 -36.86 -64.35
C ASP A 212 10.22 -36.75 -65.26
N ILE A 213 11.26 -36.02 -64.82
CA ILE A 213 12.56 -35.95 -65.53
C ILE A 213 13.21 -37.35 -65.61
N ILE A 214 13.18 -38.13 -64.53
CA ILE A 214 13.72 -39.50 -64.52
C ILE A 214 12.99 -40.36 -65.55
N LYS A 215 11.64 -40.37 -65.52
CA LYS A 215 10.83 -41.14 -66.48
C LYS A 215 11.09 -40.73 -67.93
N LEU A 216 11.21 -39.42 -68.19
CA LEU A 216 11.51 -38.92 -69.52
C LEU A 216 12.91 -39.33 -69.98
N SER A 217 13.87 -39.39 -69.05
CA SER A 217 15.22 -39.86 -69.33
C SER A 217 15.26 -41.35 -69.61
N GLU A 218 14.53 -42.18 -68.85
CA GLU A 218 14.38 -43.63 -69.12
C GLU A 218 13.76 -43.87 -70.49
N SER A 219 12.66 -43.19 -70.82
CA SER A 219 12.03 -43.29 -72.14
C SER A 219 12.95 -42.81 -73.27
N GLY A 220 13.77 -41.78 -73.02
CA GLY A 220 14.78 -41.31 -73.97
C GLY A 220 15.93 -42.31 -74.18
N ASP A 221 16.31 -43.05 -73.14
CA ASP A 221 17.31 -44.13 -73.22
C ASP A 221 16.78 -45.31 -74.04
N GLU A 222 15.55 -45.76 -73.77
CA GLU A 222 14.87 -46.80 -74.56
C GLU A 222 14.77 -46.43 -76.04
N MET A 223 14.38 -45.19 -76.34
CA MET A 223 14.31 -44.70 -77.72
C MET A 223 15.69 -44.64 -78.38
N SER A 224 16.73 -44.31 -77.62
CA SER A 224 18.11 -44.30 -78.13
C SER A 224 18.59 -45.71 -78.46
N ASP A 225 18.22 -46.71 -77.65
CA ASP A 225 18.52 -48.12 -77.90
C ASP A 225 17.79 -48.65 -79.15
N GLU A 226 16.51 -48.30 -79.33
CA GLU A 226 15.77 -48.61 -80.57
C GLU A 226 16.42 -47.98 -81.81
N VAL A 227 16.87 -46.72 -81.71
CA VAL A 227 17.56 -46.04 -82.82
C VAL A 227 18.87 -46.74 -83.15
N MET A 228 19.63 -47.18 -82.14
CA MET A 228 20.89 -47.91 -82.32
C MET A 228 20.65 -49.27 -82.98
N GLN A 229 19.65 -50.03 -82.53
CA GLN A 229 19.27 -51.31 -83.14
C GLN A 229 18.86 -51.15 -84.61
N ARG A 230 18.10 -50.08 -84.92
CA ARG A 230 17.71 -49.74 -86.30
C ARG A 230 18.91 -49.36 -87.15
N ALA A 231 19.86 -48.61 -86.59
CA ALA A 231 21.09 -48.22 -87.28
C ALA A 231 21.97 -49.45 -87.59
N ASP A 232 22.08 -50.40 -86.66
CA ASP A 232 22.81 -51.66 -86.87
C ASP A 232 22.14 -52.54 -87.94
N SER A 233 20.82 -52.70 -87.89
CA SER A 233 20.07 -53.44 -88.92
C SER A 233 20.20 -52.78 -90.29
N LEU A 234 20.18 -51.45 -90.35
CA LEU A 234 20.40 -50.70 -91.58
C LEU A 234 21.81 -50.94 -92.13
N LYS A 235 22.84 -50.86 -91.28
CA LYS A 235 24.24 -51.14 -91.65
C LYS A 235 24.39 -52.54 -92.25
N GLU A 236 23.79 -53.56 -91.63
CA GLU A 236 23.83 -54.95 -92.12
C GLU A 236 23.13 -55.09 -93.49
N LYS A 237 21.91 -54.58 -93.62
CA LYS A 237 21.15 -54.60 -94.89
C LYS A 237 21.87 -53.85 -96.00
N THR A 238 22.49 -52.70 -95.70
CA THR A 238 23.28 -51.95 -96.67
C THR A 238 24.53 -52.71 -97.09
N ALA A 239 25.21 -53.39 -96.17
CA ALA A 239 26.36 -54.24 -96.50
C ALA A 239 25.96 -55.45 -97.38
N GLU A 240 24.83 -56.10 -97.07
CA GLU A 240 24.28 -57.18 -97.90
C GLU A 240 23.90 -56.69 -99.30
N ALA A 241 23.17 -55.57 -99.39
CA ALA A 241 22.79 -54.96 -100.65
C ALA A 241 24.04 -54.59 -101.49
N ALA A 242 25.08 -54.03 -100.87
CA ALA A 242 26.34 -53.73 -101.55
C ALA A 242 27.01 -55.00 -102.09
N ARG A 243 27.01 -56.11 -101.32
CA ARG A 243 27.51 -57.41 -101.78
C ARG A 243 26.68 -57.98 -102.93
N ARG A 244 25.35 -57.92 -102.86
CA ARG A 244 24.45 -58.35 -103.95
C ARG A 244 24.70 -57.52 -105.22
N THR A 245 24.81 -56.21 -105.12
CA THR A 245 25.12 -55.32 -106.25
C THR A 245 26.47 -55.67 -106.87
N ARG A 246 27.50 -55.95 -106.07
CA ARG A 246 28.80 -56.41 -106.58
C ARG A 246 28.69 -57.75 -107.32
N ASN A 247 28.01 -58.75 -106.74
CA ASN A 247 27.80 -60.03 -107.41
C ASN A 247 27.02 -59.89 -108.73
N THR A 248 25.99 -59.04 -108.77
CA THR A 248 25.25 -58.73 -110.00
C THR A 248 26.14 -58.06 -111.03
N TYR A 249 26.96 -57.09 -110.61
CA TYR A 249 27.93 -56.43 -111.49
C TYR A 249 28.91 -57.44 -112.11
N ASP A 250 29.49 -58.32 -111.29
CA ASP A 250 30.40 -59.37 -111.75
C ASP A 250 29.71 -60.35 -112.71
N SER A 251 28.46 -60.74 -112.42
CA SER A 251 27.65 -61.60 -113.29
C SER A 251 27.31 -60.94 -114.63
N VAL A 252 26.93 -59.65 -114.62
CA VAL A 252 26.69 -58.87 -115.84
C VAL A 252 27.98 -58.79 -116.66
N MET A 253 29.12 -58.51 -116.03
CA MET A 253 30.41 -58.46 -116.73
C MET A 253 30.79 -59.82 -117.34
N GLN A 254 30.59 -60.92 -116.62
CA GLN A 254 30.84 -62.26 -117.13
C GLN A 254 29.92 -62.60 -118.32
N ARG A 255 28.62 -62.30 -118.22
CA ARG A 255 27.66 -62.52 -119.32
C ARG A 255 27.95 -61.63 -120.51
N SER A 256 28.32 -60.37 -120.30
CA SER A 256 28.74 -59.46 -121.37
C SER A 256 30.01 -59.94 -122.06
N ALA A 257 31.01 -60.42 -121.31
CA ALA A 257 32.23 -61.01 -121.87
C ALA A 257 31.91 -62.26 -122.71
N GLY A 258 31.09 -63.18 -122.18
CA GLY A 258 30.62 -64.37 -122.91
C GLY A 258 29.83 -64.01 -124.18
N ALA A 259 28.92 -63.05 -124.12
CA ALA A 259 28.15 -62.62 -125.29
C ALA A 259 29.02 -61.93 -126.37
N ILE A 260 30.10 -61.24 -125.98
CA ILE A 260 31.09 -60.69 -126.92
C ILE A 260 31.85 -61.83 -127.62
N GLU A 261 32.21 -62.89 -126.88
CA GLU A 261 32.86 -64.07 -127.42
C GLU A 261 31.94 -64.87 -128.36
N ASP A 262 30.69 -65.11 -127.96
CA ASP A 262 29.66 -65.72 -128.81
C ASP A 262 29.40 -64.89 -130.07
N SER A 263 29.35 -63.56 -129.95
CA SER A 263 29.22 -62.65 -131.11
C SER A 263 30.40 -62.77 -132.06
N ARG A 264 31.64 -62.89 -131.55
CA ARG A 264 32.83 -63.17 -132.38
C ARG A 264 32.74 -64.53 -133.08
N ALA A 265 32.21 -65.55 -132.41
CA ALA A 265 31.99 -66.86 -133.01
C ALA A 265 30.97 -66.80 -134.15
N VAL A 266 29.88 -66.03 -134.00
CA VAL A 266 28.90 -65.79 -135.07
C VAL A 266 29.50 -65.00 -136.23
N THR A 267 30.35 -63.99 -135.98
CA THR A 267 31.08 -63.28 -137.06
C THR A 267 31.97 -64.26 -137.84
N LYS A 268 32.63 -65.20 -137.15
CA LYS A 268 33.47 -66.23 -137.78
C LYS A 268 32.67 -67.22 -138.63
N ILE A 269 31.40 -67.50 -138.27
CA ILE A 269 30.47 -68.29 -139.08
C ILE A 269 30.01 -67.50 -140.31
N ASN A 270 29.79 -66.19 -140.17
CA ASN A 270 29.45 -65.30 -141.29
C ASN A 270 30.64 -65.00 -142.23
N GLU A 271 31.89 -65.30 -141.83
CA GLU A 271 33.06 -65.30 -142.71
C GLU A 271 33.26 -66.64 -143.46
N LEU A 272 32.57 -67.70 -143.04
CA LEU A 272 32.66 -69.06 -143.61
C LEU A 272 31.41 -69.49 -144.39
N THR A 273 30.40 -68.62 -144.49
CA THR A 273 29.16 -68.81 -145.27
C THR A 273 29.01 -67.66 -146.25
#